data_AF-A0A1Q6X2I3-F1
#
_entry.id   AF-A0A1Q6X2I3-F1
#
_cell.length_a   1.000
_cell.length_b   1.000
_cell.length_c   1.000
_cell.angle_alpha   90.00
_cell.angle_beta   90.00
_cell.angle_gamma   90.00
#
_symmetry.space_group_name_H-M   'P 1'
#
loop_
_entity.id
_entity.type
_entity.pdbx_description
1 polymer ?
#
loop_
_entity_poly.entity_id
_entity_poly.type
_entity_poly.pdbx_seq_one_letter_code
_entity_poly.pdbx_strand_id
1 'polypeptide(L)'
;MFYPYGFGFGSHWLLYIGVPLILGIWAQIRVTSAFRKWGEVRASSNITGAECAQEILQAAQIRDVEVVETNDFLGDHYDPRDKKLHLSSNVYHTPSVAALGIAAHETGHAIQHARAYAPLKARMAIVPVTMIASQLLPFIIIGGLFFGITGLITLGIYCYLVLVVFQLITLPVEFDASHRAKIILREMGIVQPGQEAAGVNSVLNAAALTSRQGVRAAESANGDRARDDDRVATAAVHHHRRPFLWDHRSDYTRHLLLPGPGRFPIDYVTGGIRCFAPSENYFA
;
A
#
# COMPACT_ATOMS: atom_id res chain seq x y z
N MET A 1 -31.36 48.87 -18.65
CA MET A 1 -30.29 47.99 -19.14
C MET A 1 -29.72 47.28 -17.92
N PHE A 2 -30.16 46.04 -17.71
CA PHE A 2 -29.95 45.26 -16.49
C PHE A 2 -28.51 44.74 -16.45
N TYR A 3 -27.73 45.15 -15.46
CA TYR A 3 -26.57 44.37 -15.00
C TYR A 3 -26.99 43.64 -13.73
N PRO A 4 -27.07 42.31 -13.77
CA PRO A 4 -26.63 41.53 -12.64
C PRO A 4 -25.44 40.70 -13.10
N TYR A 5 -24.32 40.90 -12.43
CA TYR A 5 -23.19 39.99 -12.41
C TYR A 5 -23.67 38.64 -11.83
N GLY A 6 -24.40 37.88 -12.65
CA GLY A 6 -24.76 36.50 -12.41
C GLY A 6 -23.52 35.67 -12.66
N PHE A 7 -22.97 35.12 -11.57
CA PHE A 7 -22.13 33.92 -11.52
C PHE A 7 -21.29 33.67 -12.79
N GLY A 8 -20.04 34.14 -12.79
CA GLY A 8 -19.06 33.97 -13.86
C GLY A 8 -18.63 32.52 -14.11
N PHE A 9 -19.56 31.63 -14.42
CA PHE A 9 -19.29 30.43 -15.20
C PHE A 9 -19.33 30.83 -16.68
N GLY A 10 -18.20 31.37 -17.18
CA GLY A 10 -17.98 31.43 -18.62
C GLY A 10 -18.01 30.03 -19.26
N SER A 11 -17.69 29.95 -20.55
CA SER A 11 -17.53 28.73 -21.35
C SER A 11 -16.51 27.69 -20.82
N HIS A 12 -16.01 27.86 -19.60
CA HIS A 12 -14.99 27.08 -18.92
C HIS A 12 -15.53 26.15 -17.82
N TRP A 13 -16.84 26.13 -17.54
CA TRP A 13 -17.43 25.22 -16.54
C TRP A 13 -17.17 23.73 -16.85
N LEU A 14 -17.13 23.39 -18.14
CA LEU A 14 -16.73 22.06 -18.63
C LEU A 14 -15.29 21.70 -18.27
N LEU A 15 -14.39 22.69 -18.14
CA LEU A 15 -13.02 22.42 -17.72
C LEU A 15 -12.96 22.10 -16.22
N TYR A 16 -13.70 22.83 -15.38
CA TYR A 16 -13.71 22.62 -13.93
C TYR A 16 -14.35 21.29 -13.52
N ILE A 17 -15.34 20.78 -14.27
CA ILE A 17 -15.95 19.47 -14.00
C ILE A 17 -15.28 18.36 -14.80
N GLY A 18 -14.98 18.61 -16.08
CA GLY A 18 -14.45 17.62 -17.00
C GLY A 18 -13.04 17.17 -16.66
N VAL A 19 -12.15 18.08 -16.24
CA VAL A 19 -10.75 17.71 -15.92
C VAL A 19 -10.68 16.77 -14.71
N PRO A 20 -11.30 17.07 -13.54
CA PRO A 20 -11.31 16.14 -12.40
C PRO A 20 -11.99 14.81 -12.73
N LEU A 21 -13.08 14.83 -13.51
CA LEU A 21 -13.79 13.62 -13.91
C LEU A 21 -12.91 12.69 -14.76
N ILE A 22 -12.25 13.24 -15.79
CA ILE A 22 -11.35 12.47 -16.66
C ILE A 22 -10.17 11.91 -15.86
N LEU A 23 -9.59 12.71 -14.96
CA LEU A 23 -8.51 12.26 -14.09
C LEU A 23 -8.94 11.13 -13.16
N GLY A 24 -10.14 11.23 -12.57
CA GLY A 24 -10.71 10.18 -11.71
C GLY A 24 -10.95 8.87 -12.46
N ILE A 25 -11.53 8.94 -13.67
CA ILE A 25 -11.73 7.77 -14.54
C ILE A 25 -10.40 7.14 -14.93
N TRP A 26 -9.42 7.95 -15.36
CA TRP A 26 -8.09 7.47 -15.73
C TRP A 26 -7.37 6.77 -14.56
N ALA A 27 -7.43 7.39 -13.38
CA ALA A 27 -6.90 6.86 -12.14
C ALA A 27 -7.50 5.48 -11.81
N GLN A 28 -8.84 5.37 -11.87
CA GLN A 28 -9.56 4.12 -11.64
C GLN A 28 -9.14 3.02 -12.63
N ILE A 29 -9.09 3.35 -13.92
CA ILE A 29 -8.66 2.41 -14.98
C ILE A 29 -7.24 1.90 -14.71
N ARG A 30 -6.33 2.75 -14.24
CA ARG A 30 -4.95 2.33 -13.96
C ARG A 30 -4.90 1.33 -12.80
N VAL A 31 -5.63 1.58 -11.70
CA VAL A 31 -5.68 0.67 -10.54
C VAL A 31 -6.24 -0.68 -10.95
N THR A 32 -7.41 -0.70 -11.58
CA THR A 32 -8.06 -1.95 -11.98
C THR A 32 -7.22 -2.72 -13.00
N SER A 33 -6.56 -2.02 -13.92
CA SER A 33 -5.68 -2.66 -14.91
C SER A 33 -4.45 -3.30 -14.28
N ALA A 34 -3.85 -2.65 -13.28
CA ALA A 34 -2.71 -3.22 -12.55
C ALA A 34 -3.15 -4.44 -11.74
N PHE A 35 -4.28 -4.34 -11.02
CA PHE A 35 -4.84 -5.45 -10.28
C PHE A 35 -5.14 -6.64 -11.18
N ARG A 36 -5.84 -6.44 -12.31
CA ARG A 36 -6.16 -7.53 -13.26
C ARG A 36 -4.89 -8.19 -13.80
N LYS A 37 -3.93 -7.39 -14.28
CA LYS A 37 -2.69 -7.91 -14.86
C LYS A 37 -1.89 -8.76 -13.86
N TRP A 38 -1.77 -8.30 -12.62
CA TRP A 38 -0.95 -8.98 -11.61
C TRP A 38 -1.73 -9.99 -10.75
N GLY A 39 -3.05 -10.00 -10.85
CA GLY A 39 -3.92 -11.01 -10.27
C GLY A 39 -3.88 -12.34 -11.06
N GLU A 40 -3.61 -12.27 -12.36
CA GLU A 40 -3.41 -13.46 -13.21
C GLU A 40 -2.01 -14.08 -13.07
N VAL A 41 -1.04 -13.33 -12.54
CA VAL A 41 0.33 -13.82 -12.33
C VAL A 41 0.40 -14.54 -10.99
N ARG A 42 0.52 -15.86 -11.04
CA ARG A 42 0.73 -16.70 -9.85
C ARG A 42 2.09 -16.40 -9.22
N ALA A 43 2.12 -16.26 -7.90
CA ALA A 43 3.36 -16.06 -7.16
C ALA A 43 4.11 -17.38 -6.95
N SER A 44 5.43 -17.34 -7.04
CA SER A 44 6.32 -18.50 -6.86
C SER A 44 6.30 -19.09 -5.46
N SER A 45 5.99 -18.28 -4.43
CA SER A 45 5.74 -18.75 -3.06
C SER A 45 4.52 -19.66 -2.95
N ASN A 46 3.59 -19.58 -3.90
CA ASN A 46 2.41 -20.42 -3.99
C ASN A 46 1.48 -20.35 -2.75
N ILE A 47 1.61 -19.31 -1.93
CA ILE A 47 0.74 -19.04 -0.78
C ILE A 47 -0.35 -18.04 -1.16
N THR A 48 -1.52 -18.17 -0.56
CA THR A 48 -2.68 -17.31 -0.73
C THR A 48 -2.50 -15.96 -0.01
N GLY A 49 -3.36 -14.97 -0.32
CA GLY A 49 -3.34 -13.70 0.40
C GLY A 49 -3.63 -13.86 1.90
N ALA A 50 -4.52 -14.79 2.28
CA ALA A 50 -4.79 -15.09 3.67
C ALA A 50 -3.56 -15.65 4.41
N GLU A 51 -2.87 -16.63 3.81
CA GLU A 51 -1.64 -17.21 4.37
C GLU A 51 -0.53 -16.15 4.47
N CYS A 52 -0.35 -15.34 3.43
CA CYS A 52 0.58 -14.22 3.44
C CYS A 52 0.30 -13.25 4.59
N ALA A 53 -0.97 -12.83 4.77
CA ALA A 53 -1.34 -11.94 5.87
C ALA A 53 -1.04 -12.57 7.24
N GLN A 54 -1.35 -13.85 7.42
CA GLN A 54 -1.07 -14.58 8.66
C GLN A 54 0.42 -14.68 8.95
N GLU A 55 1.25 -15.00 7.94
CA GLU A 55 2.71 -15.05 8.09
C GLU A 55 3.28 -13.69 8.50
N ILE A 56 2.83 -12.60 7.87
CA ILE A 56 3.29 -11.24 8.18
C ILE A 56 2.88 -10.84 9.61
N LEU A 57 1.64 -11.11 10.02
CA LEU A 57 1.16 -10.82 11.37
C LEU A 57 1.95 -11.61 12.43
N GLN A 58 2.21 -12.89 12.17
CA GLN A 58 3.03 -13.73 13.04
C GLN A 58 4.47 -13.20 13.13
N ALA A 59 5.09 -12.84 12.02
CA ALA A 59 6.43 -12.24 11.98
C ALA A 59 6.49 -10.91 12.75
N ALA A 60 5.41 -10.11 12.68
CA ALA A 60 5.27 -8.86 13.42
C ALA A 60 4.90 -9.03 14.91
N GLN A 61 4.73 -10.27 15.39
CA GLN A 61 4.26 -10.61 16.75
C GLN A 61 2.86 -10.05 17.08
N ILE A 62 2.00 -9.92 16.07
CA ILE A 62 0.60 -9.51 16.20
C ILE A 62 -0.27 -10.76 16.20
N ARG A 63 -0.98 -11.02 17.31
CA ARG A 63 -1.81 -12.24 17.51
C ARG A 63 -3.28 -11.95 17.77
N ASP A 64 -3.61 -10.68 17.94
CA ASP A 64 -4.94 -10.18 18.24
C ASP A 64 -5.69 -9.68 16.99
N VAL A 65 -5.10 -9.90 15.80
CA VAL A 65 -5.72 -9.58 14.52
C VAL A 65 -6.16 -10.86 13.81
N GLU A 66 -7.46 -10.93 13.49
CA GLU A 66 -8.06 -12.05 12.76
C GLU A 66 -8.12 -11.74 11.26
N VAL A 67 -7.69 -12.68 10.41
CA VAL A 67 -7.81 -12.56 8.94
C VAL A 67 -9.12 -13.21 8.51
N VAL A 68 -10.03 -12.44 7.92
CA VAL A 68 -11.38 -12.87 7.56
C VAL A 68 -11.67 -12.61 6.08
N GLU A 69 -12.46 -13.48 5.48
CA GLU A 69 -12.96 -13.28 4.12
C GLU A 69 -14.16 -12.31 4.11
N THR A 70 -14.19 -11.41 3.14
CA THR A 70 -15.36 -10.58 2.82
C THR A 70 -15.84 -10.86 1.39
N ASN A 71 -17.16 -10.76 1.20
CA ASN A 71 -17.81 -10.96 -0.10
C ASN A 71 -17.75 -9.71 -1.00
N ASP A 72 -17.20 -8.60 -0.50
CA ASP A 72 -17.08 -7.36 -1.26
C ASP A 72 -15.90 -7.41 -2.23
N PHE A 73 -16.18 -7.18 -3.51
CA PHE A 73 -15.16 -7.05 -4.54
C PHE A 73 -14.34 -5.78 -4.30
N LEU A 74 -13.03 -5.91 -4.06
CA LEU A 74 -12.11 -4.82 -3.68
C LEU A 74 -12.44 -4.14 -2.34
N GLY A 75 -13.13 -4.86 -1.44
CA GLY A 75 -13.39 -4.41 -0.06
C GLY A 75 -12.26 -4.71 0.92
N ASP A 76 -11.04 -4.94 0.45
CA ASP A 76 -9.90 -5.30 1.28
C ASP A 76 -9.54 -4.14 2.21
N HIS A 77 -9.61 -4.35 3.53
CA HIS A 77 -9.23 -3.35 4.52
C HIS A 77 -8.93 -3.96 5.89
N TYR A 78 -8.06 -3.30 6.66
CA TYR A 78 -7.93 -3.53 8.10
C TYR A 78 -8.89 -2.64 8.92
N ASP A 79 -9.69 -3.25 9.80
CA ASP A 79 -10.49 -2.55 10.80
C ASP A 79 -9.78 -2.52 12.17
N PRO A 80 -9.32 -1.36 12.66
CA PRO A 80 -8.69 -1.23 13.97
C PRO A 80 -9.66 -1.38 15.15
N ARG A 81 -10.98 -1.25 14.96
CA ARG A 81 -11.98 -1.36 16.04
C ARG A 81 -12.17 -2.81 16.45
N ASP A 82 -12.43 -3.65 15.47
CA ASP A 82 -12.67 -5.09 15.68
C ASP A 82 -11.38 -5.92 15.54
N LYS A 83 -10.27 -5.27 15.15
CA LYS A 83 -8.96 -5.91 14.86
C LYS A 83 -9.11 -7.04 13.85
N LYS A 84 -9.83 -6.77 12.77
CA LYS A 84 -10.05 -7.73 11.70
C LYS A 84 -9.43 -7.21 10.41
N LEU A 85 -8.78 -8.12 9.70
CA LEU A 85 -8.23 -7.87 8.38
C LEU A 85 -9.15 -8.55 7.38
N HIS A 86 -9.96 -7.73 6.71
CA HIS A 86 -10.92 -8.19 5.72
C HIS A 86 -10.22 -8.30 4.37
N LEU A 87 -10.24 -9.49 3.77
CA LEU A 87 -9.78 -9.72 2.41
C LEU A 87 -10.93 -10.17 1.54
N SER A 88 -11.06 -9.58 0.36
CA SER A 88 -11.99 -10.03 -0.66
C SER A 88 -11.70 -11.48 -1.05
N SER A 89 -12.72 -12.25 -1.40
CA SER A 89 -12.57 -13.67 -1.79
C SER A 89 -11.44 -13.91 -2.80
N ASN A 90 -11.28 -13.02 -3.78
CA ASN A 90 -10.22 -13.08 -4.79
C ASN A 90 -8.80 -12.88 -4.21
N VAL A 91 -8.64 -12.10 -3.15
CA VAL A 91 -7.35 -11.92 -2.47
C VAL A 91 -7.14 -13.02 -1.44
N TYR A 92 -8.19 -13.39 -0.70
CA TYR A 92 -8.13 -14.38 0.37
C TYR A 92 -7.66 -15.74 -0.14
N HIS A 93 -8.21 -16.22 -1.26
CA HIS A 93 -7.96 -17.60 -1.76
C HIS A 93 -6.93 -17.71 -2.90
N THR A 94 -6.47 -16.59 -3.47
CA THR A 94 -5.63 -16.63 -4.67
C THR A 94 -4.16 -16.42 -4.36
N PRO A 95 -3.25 -17.32 -4.79
CA PRO A 95 -1.81 -17.13 -4.66
C PRO A 95 -1.23 -16.33 -5.84
N SER A 96 -1.62 -15.06 -5.96
CA SER A 96 -1.17 -14.16 -7.04
C SER A 96 -0.34 -12.99 -6.52
N VAL A 97 0.49 -12.41 -7.39
CA VAL A 97 1.33 -11.26 -7.05
C VAL A 97 0.50 -10.07 -6.55
N ALA A 98 -0.67 -9.84 -7.15
CA ALA A 98 -1.59 -8.79 -6.68
C ALA A 98 -2.18 -9.11 -5.30
N ALA A 99 -2.63 -10.35 -5.06
CA ALA A 99 -3.19 -10.77 -3.78
C ALA A 99 -2.18 -10.65 -2.63
N LEU A 100 -0.94 -11.09 -2.86
CA LEU A 100 0.15 -10.94 -1.89
C LEU A 100 0.44 -9.46 -1.58
N GLY A 101 0.46 -8.61 -2.61
CA GLY A 101 0.67 -7.17 -2.45
C GLY A 101 -0.41 -6.52 -1.59
N ILE A 102 -1.69 -6.82 -1.86
CA ILE A 102 -2.83 -6.26 -1.12
C ILE A 102 -2.84 -6.77 0.33
N ALA A 103 -2.71 -8.07 0.55
CA ALA A 103 -2.62 -8.65 1.88
C ALA A 103 -1.48 -8.04 2.71
N ALA A 104 -0.31 -7.82 2.09
CA ALA A 104 0.81 -7.16 2.73
C ALA A 104 0.57 -5.67 3.03
N HIS A 105 -0.21 -4.96 2.20
CA HIS A 105 -0.59 -3.57 2.45
C HIS A 105 -1.54 -3.47 3.64
N GLU A 106 -2.57 -4.31 3.70
CA GLU A 106 -3.53 -4.31 4.80
C GLU A 106 -2.91 -4.74 6.13
N THR A 107 -1.99 -5.71 6.11
CA THR A 107 -1.19 -6.03 7.30
C THR A 107 -0.26 -4.88 7.68
N GLY A 108 0.18 -4.06 6.73
CA GLY A 108 0.86 -2.80 6.98
C GLY A 108 0.05 -1.87 7.89
N HIS A 109 -1.26 -1.75 7.68
CA HIS A 109 -2.15 -0.98 8.56
C HIS A 109 -2.29 -1.61 9.95
N ALA A 110 -2.37 -2.94 10.04
CA ALA A 110 -2.35 -3.64 11.33
C ALA A 110 -1.06 -3.36 12.12
N ILE A 111 0.10 -3.35 11.45
CA ILE A 111 1.39 -3.01 12.06
C ILE A 111 1.44 -1.54 12.50
N GLN A 112 0.92 -0.62 11.69
CA GLN A 112 0.80 0.79 12.07
C GLN A 112 -0.07 0.97 13.32
N HIS A 113 -1.18 0.23 13.39
CA HIS A 113 -2.07 0.25 14.54
C HIS A 113 -1.38 -0.28 15.81
N ALA A 114 -0.73 -1.45 15.72
CA ALA A 114 0.03 -2.04 16.82
C ALA A 114 1.16 -1.12 17.33
N ARG A 115 1.77 -0.33 16.45
CA ARG A 115 2.83 0.65 16.79
C ARG A 115 2.31 2.04 17.17
N ALA A 116 0.98 2.20 17.31
CA ALA A 116 0.36 3.47 17.66
C ALA A 116 0.75 4.64 16.73
N TYR A 117 0.90 4.37 15.43
CA TYR A 117 1.36 5.34 14.42
C TYR A 117 0.50 6.61 14.42
N ALA A 118 1.13 7.77 14.69
CA ALA A 118 0.39 9.02 14.94
C ALA A 118 -0.50 9.48 13.78
N PRO A 119 -0.08 9.40 12.49
CA PRO A 119 -0.95 9.73 11.36
C PRO A 119 -2.19 8.83 11.26
N LEU A 120 -2.08 7.55 11.66
CA LEU A 120 -3.23 6.65 11.69
C LEU A 120 -4.26 7.09 12.75
N LYS A 121 -3.80 7.53 13.93
CA LYS A 121 -4.70 8.09 14.96
C LYS A 121 -5.41 9.36 14.47
N ALA A 122 -4.68 10.23 13.77
CA ALA A 122 -5.24 11.46 13.20
C ALA A 122 -6.32 11.15 12.15
N ARG A 123 -6.08 10.17 11.26
CA ARG A 123 -7.10 9.66 10.33
C ARG A 123 -8.36 9.24 11.08
N MET A 124 -8.22 8.37 12.08
CA MET A 124 -9.36 7.82 12.82
C MET A 124 -10.22 8.89 13.53
N ALA A 125 -9.61 9.98 14.01
CA ALA A 125 -10.33 11.08 14.63
C ALA A 125 -11.20 11.89 13.65
N ILE A 126 -10.80 11.97 12.38
CA ILE A 126 -11.43 12.85 11.38
C ILE A 126 -12.43 12.10 10.47
N VAL A 127 -12.33 10.76 10.36
CA VAL A 127 -13.27 9.91 9.59
C VAL A 127 -14.76 10.24 9.80
N PRO A 128 -15.30 10.41 11.03
CA PRO A 128 -16.74 10.71 11.18
C PRO A 128 -17.13 12.05 10.55
N VAL A 129 -16.24 13.04 10.60
CA VAL A 129 -16.46 14.37 10.00
C VAL A 129 -16.49 14.25 8.48
N THR A 130 -15.60 13.45 7.88
CA THR A 130 -15.57 13.27 6.43
C THR A 130 -16.75 12.49 5.91
N MET A 131 -17.29 11.53 6.66
CA MET A 131 -18.52 10.83 6.28
C MET A 131 -19.72 11.77 6.18
N ILE A 132 -19.88 12.68 7.15
CA ILE A 132 -20.94 13.70 7.13
C ILE A 132 -20.71 14.66 5.96
N ALA A 133 -19.49 15.17 5.79
CA ALA A 133 -19.15 16.08 4.69
C ALA A 133 -19.43 15.44 3.31
N SER A 134 -19.07 14.17 3.13
CA SER A 134 -19.24 13.45 1.86
C SER A 134 -20.71 13.18 1.52
N GLN A 135 -21.55 12.92 2.52
CA GLN A 135 -23.00 12.75 2.32
C GLN A 135 -23.69 14.07 1.99
N LEU A 136 -23.27 15.18 2.62
CA LEU A 136 -23.88 16.49 2.41
C LEU A 136 -23.42 17.17 1.12
N LEU A 137 -22.18 16.92 0.67
CA LEU A 137 -21.56 17.63 -0.46
C LEU A 137 -22.40 17.57 -1.76
N PRO A 138 -22.97 16.42 -2.19
CA PRO A 138 -23.80 16.37 -3.39
C PRO A 138 -25.06 17.23 -3.26
N PHE A 139 -25.73 17.21 -2.10
CA PHE A 139 -26.92 18.03 -1.86
C PHE A 139 -26.60 19.52 -1.82
N ILE A 140 -25.45 19.89 -1.26
CA ILE A 140 -24.99 21.27 -1.19
C ILE A 140 -24.64 21.80 -2.59
N ILE A 141 -23.93 21.01 -3.41
CA ILE A 141 -23.54 21.40 -4.76
C ILE A 141 -24.77 21.46 -5.69
N ILE A 142 -25.61 20.42 -5.69
CA ILE A 142 -26.81 20.36 -6.53
C ILE A 142 -27.81 21.43 -6.08
N GLY A 143 -28.09 21.53 -4.78
CA GLY A 143 -28.99 22.53 -4.23
C GLY A 143 -28.50 23.96 -4.45
N GLY A 144 -27.19 24.21 -4.27
CA GLY A 144 -26.58 25.51 -4.54
C GLY A 144 -26.69 25.92 -6.01
N LEU A 145 -26.53 24.97 -6.94
CA LEU A 145 -26.65 25.21 -8.38
C LEU A 145 -28.11 25.43 -8.81
N PHE A 146 -29.06 24.65 -8.30
CA PHE A 146 -30.49 24.74 -8.67
C PHE A 146 -31.18 25.97 -8.10
N PHE A 147 -30.89 26.33 -6.84
CA PHE A 147 -31.56 27.46 -6.18
C PHE A 147 -30.77 28.78 -6.28
N GLY A 148 -29.56 28.76 -6.88
CA GLY A 148 -28.71 29.95 -7.02
C GLY A 148 -28.26 30.55 -5.68
N ILE A 149 -28.30 29.78 -4.59
CA ILE A 149 -27.99 30.26 -3.25
C ILE A 149 -26.47 30.27 -3.09
N THR A 150 -25.87 31.46 -3.20
CA THR A 150 -24.42 31.66 -3.06
C THR A 150 -23.88 31.16 -1.72
N GLY A 151 -24.67 31.24 -0.64
CA GLY A 151 -24.30 30.71 0.67
C GLY A 151 -24.09 29.19 0.73
N LEU A 152 -24.84 28.41 -0.07
CA LEU A 152 -24.64 26.96 -0.17
C LEU A 152 -23.33 26.64 -0.89
N ILE A 153 -22.96 27.43 -1.88
CA ILE A 153 -21.70 27.24 -2.62
C ILE A 153 -20.51 27.50 -1.69
N THR A 154 -20.55 28.54 -0.86
CA THR A 154 -19.51 28.78 0.16
C THR A 154 -19.43 27.65 1.19
N LEU A 155 -20.56 27.11 1.64
CA LEU A 155 -20.59 25.93 2.50
C LEU A 155 -19.95 24.70 1.82
N GLY A 156 -20.23 24.50 0.54
CA GLY A 156 -19.63 23.44 -0.27
C GLY A 156 -18.11 23.55 -0.37
N ILE A 157 -17.57 24.77 -0.49
CA ILE A 157 -16.12 25.03 -0.47
C ILE A 157 -15.52 24.61 0.87
N TYR A 158 -16.15 24.95 2.00
CA TYR A 158 -15.67 24.51 3.32
C TYR A 158 -15.71 22.99 3.48
N CYS A 159 -16.81 22.33 3.07
CA CYS A 159 -16.89 20.88 3.06
C CYS A 159 -15.78 20.26 2.20
N TYR A 160 -15.53 20.82 1.01
CA TYR A 160 -14.44 20.37 0.14
C TYR A 160 -13.06 20.57 0.77
N LEU A 161 -12.82 21.71 1.42
CA LEU A 161 -11.56 21.97 2.13
C LEU A 161 -11.31 20.93 3.23
N VAL A 162 -12.34 20.56 4.00
CA VAL A 162 -12.23 19.49 5.02
C VAL A 162 -11.84 18.15 4.38
N LEU A 163 -12.43 17.80 3.23
CA LEU A 163 -12.09 16.57 2.51
C LEU A 163 -10.65 16.59 1.97
N VAL A 164 -10.19 17.73 1.44
CA VAL A 164 -8.80 17.90 0.97
C VAL A 164 -7.81 17.77 2.12
N VAL A 165 -8.07 18.44 3.26
CA VAL A 165 -7.23 18.33 4.45
C VAL A 165 -7.18 16.89 4.95
N PHE A 166 -8.33 16.20 4.98
CA PHE A 166 -8.37 14.79 5.34
C PHE A 166 -7.51 13.95 4.41
N GLN A 167 -7.61 14.14 3.10
CA GLN A 167 -6.79 13.42 2.13
C GLN A 167 -5.29 13.66 2.39
N LEU A 168 -4.88 14.89 2.70
CA LEU A 168 -3.48 15.19 3.02
C LEU A 168 -2.98 14.46 4.28
N ILE A 169 -3.85 14.23 5.26
CA ILE A 169 -3.50 13.50 6.50
C ILE A 169 -3.47 11.99 6.27
N THR A 170 -4.33 11.44 5.41
CA THR A 170 -4.39 9.99 5.14
C THR A 170 -3.29 9.52 4.19
N LEU A 171 -2.87 10.36 3.25
CA LEU A 171 -1.83 10.01 2.27
C LEU A 171 -0.53 9.44 2.88
N PRO A 172 0.07 10.05 3.92
CA PRO A 172 1.25 9.49 4.57
C PRO A 172 1.04 8.08 5.14
N VAL A 173 -0.16 7.77 5.66
CA VAL A 173 -0.51 6.45 6.22
C VAL A 173 -0.47 5.39 5.13
N GLU A 174 -1.11 5.67 3.99
CA GLU A 174 -1.15 4.74 2.85
C GLU A 174 0.23 4.51 2.24
N PHE A 175 1.05 5.57 2.10
CA PHE A 175 2.41 5.43 1.58
C PHE A 175 3.32 4.62 2.50
N ASP A 176 3.23 4.80 3.81
CA ASP A 176 3.99 4.01 4.78
C ASP A 176 3.56 2.54 4.78
N ALA A 177 2.25 2.25 4.71
CA ALA A 177 1.73 0.89 4.61
C ALA A 177 2.24 0.18 3.34
N SER A 178 2.11 0.83 2.17
CA SER A 178 2.64 0.32 0.90
C SER A 178 4.16 0.14 0.93
N HIS A 179 4.90 1.03 1.58
CA HIS A 179 6.35 0.91 1.72
C HIS A 179 6.75 -0.30 2.58
N ARG A 180 6.08 -0.50 3.71
CA ARG A 180 6.29 -1.68 4.58
C ARG A 180 5.96 -2.98 3.85
N ALA A 181 4.83 -3.03 3.15
CA ALA A 181 4.40 -4.19 2.38
C ALA A 181 5.49 -4.67 1.42
N LYS A 182 6.08 -3.75 0.64
CA LYS A 182 7.16 -4.04 -0.31
C LYS A 182 8.42 -4.59 0.36
N ILE A 183 8.77 -4.05 1.52
CA ILE A 183 9.95 -4.48 2.27
C ILE A 183 9.73 -5.86 2.87
N ILE A 184 8.60 -6.06 3.57
CA ILE A 184 8.25 -7.29 4.27
C ILE A 184 8.17 -8.47 3.29
N LEU A 185 7.45 -8.30 2.16
CA LEU A 185 7.32 -9.37 1.15
C LEU A 185 8.67 -9.81 0.58
N ARG A 186 9.62 -8.87 0.45
CA ARG A 186 10.97 -9.16 -0.04
C ARG A 186 11.84 -9.79 1.04
N GLU A 187 11.77 -9.30 2.27
CA GLU A 187 12.58 -9.80 3.40
C GLU A 187 12.16 -11.21 3.84
N MET A 188 10.86 -11.51 3.79
CA MET A 188 10.33 -12.84 4.09
C MET A 188 10.50 -13.83 2.93
N GLY A 189 10.98 -13.38 1.75
CA GLY A 189 11.13 -14.24 0.57
C GLY A 189 9.80 -14.73 -0.03
N ILE A 190 8.67 -14.12 0.37
CA ILE A 190 7.32 -14.43 -0.16
C ILE A 190 7.22 -14.01 -1.64
N VAL A 191 7.99 -13.00 -2.05
CA VAL A 191 8.02 -12.48 -3.41
C VAL A 191 9.45 -12.49 -3.94
N GLN A 192 9.64 -13.08 -5.11
CA GLN A 192 10.96 -13.18 -5.74
C GLN A 192 11.42 -11.84 -6.32
N PRO A 193 12.73 -11.53 -6.26
CA PRO A 193 13.31 -10.41 -6.97
C PRO A 193 13.03 -10.47 -8.48
N GLY A 194 12.86 -9.31 -9.11
CA GLY A 194 12.58 -9.22 -10.55
C GLY A 194 11.09 -9.01 -10.82
N GLN A 195 10.47 -9.94 -11.53
CA GLN A 195 9.12 -9.74 -12.10
C GLN A 195 8.03 -9.62 -11.03
N GLU A 196 8.05 -10.45 -9.99
CA GLU A 196 7.02 -10.42 -8.94
C GLU A 196 7.13 -9.17 -8.07
N ALA A 197 8.35 -8.81 -7.65
CA ALA A 197 8.60 -7.56 -6.93
C ALA A 197 8.18 -6.32 -7.75
N ALA A 198 8.46 -6.31 -9.05
CA ALA A 198 7.97 -5.26 -9.96
C ALA A 198 6.44 -5.24 -10.05
N GLY A 199 5.80 -6.41 -9.95
CA GLY A 199 4.35 -6.54 -9.92
C GLY A 199 3.70 -5.98 -8.67
N VAL A 200 4.20 -6.38 -7.49
CA VAL A 200 3.78 -5.80 -6.21
C VAL A 200 3.94 -4.28 -6.24
N ASN A 201 5.11 -3.80 -6.70
CA ASN A 201 5.35 -2.37 -6.87
C ASN A 201 4.32 -1.74 -7.80
N SER A 202 3.96 -2.38 -8.91
CA SER A 202 3.00 -1.84 -9.87
C SER A 202 1.59 -1.76 -9.31
N VAL A 203 1.16 -2.75 -8.51
CA VAL A 203 -0.16 -2.79 -7.84
C VAL A 203 -0.23 -1.72 -6.76
N LEU A 204 0.72 -1.73 -5.82
CA LEU A 204 0.74 -0.77 -4.71
C LEU A 204 0.99 0.66 -5.19
N ASN A 205 1.83 0.84 -6.22
CA ASN A 205 2.02 2.15 -6.83
C ASN A 205 0.81 2.59 -7.64
N ALA A 206 0.01 1.69 -8.23
CA ALA A 206 -1.23 2.09 -8.91
C ALA A 206 -2.19 2.76 -7.92
N ALA A 207 -2.40 2.10 -6.78
CA ALA A 207 -3.23 2.61 -5.69
C ALA A 207 -2.65 3.91 -5.10
N ALA A 208 -1.32 3.98 -4.99
CA ALA A 208 -0.63 5.20 -4.58
C ALA A 208 -0.55 6.29 -5.66
N LEU A 209 -0.82 5.99 -6.94
CA LEU A 209 -0.74 6.94 -8.06
C LEU A 209 -2.03 7.74 -8.24
N THR A 210 -3.19 7.12 -7.96
CA THR A 210 -4.46 7.85 -7.82
C THR A 210 -4.38 8.86 -6.68
N SER A 211 -3.59 8.52 -5.67
CA SER A 211 -3.19 9.37 -4.56
C SER A 211 -2.12 10.43 -4.93
N ARG A 212 -1.21 10.13 -5.88
CA ARG A 212 -0.12 11.03 -6.32
C ARG A 212 -0.58 12.07 -7.35
N GLN A 213 -1.53 12.90 -6.95
CA GLN A 213 -1.31 14.34 -7.09
C GLN A 213 -0.74 14.84 -5.77
N GLY A 214 0.56 14.57 -5.57
CA GLY A 214 1.29 14.86 -4.34
C GLY A 214 2.73 14.31 -4.34
N VAL A 215 3.64 14.99 -5.02
CA VAL A 215 5.07 15.09 -4.69
C VAL A 215 6.07 13.97 -5.06
N ARG A 216 5.78 12.65 -5.06
CA ARG A 216 6.90 11.65 -5.05
C ARG A 216 7.09 10.72 -6.27
N ALA A 217 6.50 11.02 -7.43
CA ALA A 217 6.75 10.22 -8.65
C ALA A 217 8.00 10.65 -9.44
N ALA A 218 8.54 11.84 -9.22
CA ALA A 218 9.67 12.36 -10.00
C ALA A 218 11.04 11.87 -9.50
N GLU A 219 11.14 11.35 -8.28
CA GLU A 219 12.44 11.08 -7.65
C GLU A 219 12.89 9.61 -7.79
N SER A 220 11.96 8.64 -7.86
CA SER A 220 12.33 7.22 -7.94
C SER A 220 12.66 6.73 -9.36
N ALA A 221 12.40 7.53 -10.40
CA ALA A 221 12.75 7.16 -11.79
C ALA A 221 14.19 7.56 -12.16
N ASN A 222 14.88 8.31 -11.31
CA ASN A 222 16.27 8.75 -11.55
C ASN A 222 17.32 7.86 -10.88
N GLY A 223 16.93 7.03 -9.89
CA GLY A 223 17.85 6.15 -9.16
C GLY A 223 18.18 4.84 -9.87
N ASP A 224 17.28 4.32 -10.72
CA ASP A 224 17.45 3.01 -11.36
C ASP A 224 18.29 3.05 -12.65
N ARG A 225 18.56 4.22 -13.24
CA ARG A 225 19.48 4.32 -14.40
C ARG A 225 20.96 4.31 -14.01
N ALA A 226 21.29 4.61 -12.76
CA ALA A 226 22.69 4.66 -12.32
C ALA A 226 23.28 3.28 -11.95
N ARG A 227 22.45 2.21 -11.91
CA ARG A 227 22.89 0.88 -11.47
C ARG A 227 23.14 -0.11 -12.61
N ASP A 228 22.73 0.23 -13.84
CA ASP A 228 22.96 -0.60 -15.03
C ASP A 228 24.31 -0.31 -15.72
N ASP A 229 24.91 0.89 -15.53
CA ASP A 229 26.22 1.21 -16.11
C ASP A 229 27.39 0.42 -15.47
N ASP A 230 27.26 0.01 -14.20
CA ASP A 230 28.32 -0.75 -13.50
C ASP A 230 28.42 -2.22 -13.93
N ARG A 231 27.36 -2.77 -14.53
CA ARG A 231 27.33 -4.19 -14.97
C ARG A 231 27.97 -4.42 -16.34
N VAL A 232 28.10 -3.38 -17.16
CA VAL A 232 28.73 -3.49 -18.48
C VAL A 232 30.26 -3.34 -18.39
N ALA A 233 30.78 -2.61 -17.38
CA ALA A 233 32.22 -2.36 -17.24
C ALA A 233 33.03 -3.55 -16.67
N THR A 234 32.39 -4.54 -16.02
CA THR A 234 33.11 -5.66 -15.36
C THR A 234 33.18 -6.93 -16.22
N ALA A 235 32.57 -6.94 -17.41
CA ALA A 235 32.52 -8.12 -18.29
C ALA A 235 33.69 -8.24 -19.28
N ALA A 236 34.72 -7.39 -19.19
CA ALA A 236 35.77 -7.29 -20.21
C ALA A 236 37.20 -7.48 -19.66
N VAL A 237 37.45 -8.46 -18.79
CA VAL A 237 38.85 -8.84 -18.45
C VAL A 237 38.97 -10.36 -18.19
N HIS A 238 39.78 -11.00 -19.05
CA HIS A 238 40.47 -12.29 -18.93
C HIS A 238 39.77 -13.62 -19.27
N HIS A 239 39.96 -14.00 -20.54
CA HIS A 239 40.21 -15.36 -21.02
C HIS A 239 41.49 -15.98 -20.40
N HIS A 240 41.47 -17.25 -19.95
CA HIS A 240 42.18 -18.39 -20.61
C HIS A 240 42.15 -19.75 -19.86
N ARG A 241 41.93 -20.81 -20.67
CA ARG A 241 42.34 -22.24 -20.58
C ARG A 241 41.43 -23.28 -19.85
N ARG A 242 41.17 -24.36 -20.60
CA ARG A 242 40.34 -25.58 -20.38
C ARG A 242 41.17 -26.73 -19.72
N PRO A 243 40.73 -28.02 -19.74
CA PRO A 243 39.56 -28.69 -19.15
C PRO A 243 39.95 -29.92 -18.27
N PHE A 244 39.06 -30.46 -17.42
CA PHE A 244 39.27 -31.80 -16.83
C PHE A 244 37.95 -32.52 -16.50
N LEU A 245 38.03 -33.85 -16.51
CA LEU A 245 37.02 -34.88 -16.80
C LEU A 245 35.79 -35.01 -15.86
N TRP A 246 34.75 -35.63 -16.43
CA TRP A 246 33.61 -36.29 -15.79
C TRP A 246 34.00 -37.61 -15.10
N ASP A 247 33.40 -37.93 -13.93
CA ASP A 247 33.01 -39.31 -13.58
C ASP A 247 31.92 -39.40 -12.49
N HIS A 248 31.19 -40.51 -12.53
CA HIS A 248 29.94 -40.96 -11.93
C HIS A 248 29.96 -41.34 -10.42
N ARG A 249 28.72 -41.52 -9.92
CA ARG A 249 28.19 -42.47 -8.88
C ARG A 249 27.93 -41.97 -7.45
N SER A 250 26.63 -42.00 -7.13
CA SER A 250 25.97 -42.66 -5.98
C SER A 250 26.78 -42.91 -4.72
N ASP A 251 26.33 -42.37 -3.60
CA ASP A 251 26.08 -43.17 -2.40
C ASP A 251 25.04 -42.52 -1.48
N TYR A 252 24.02 -43.32 -1.13
CA TYR A 252 23.07 -43.06 -0.06
C TYR A 252 23.70 -43.42 1.30
N THR A 253 23.11 -42.88 2.36
CA THR A 253 23.31 -43.17 3.80
C THR A 253 24.53 -42.55 4.50
N ARG A 254 24.27 -41.49 5.29
CA ARG A 254 24.48 -41.52 6.74
C ARG A 254 23.71 -40.40 7.46
N HIS A 255 23.37 -40.75 8.69
CA HIS A 255 22.45 -40.13 9.64
C HIS A 255 22.84 -38.72 10.16
N LEU A 256 21.83 -38.09 10.76
CA LEU A 256 21.88 -37.22 11.95
C LEU A 256 22.18 -35.72 11.73
N LEU A 257 21.12 -34.90 11.79
CA LEU A 257 20.89 -33.80 12.76
C LEU A 257 19.97 -32.74 12.16
N LEU A 258 18.80 -32.60 12.78
CA LEU A 258 17.88 -31.48 12.59
C LEU A 258 18.57 -30.16 13.00
N PRO A 259 18.54 -29.10 12.18
CA PRO A 259 18.61 -27.74 12.68
C PRO A 259 17.18 -27.21 12.88
N GLY A 260 16.89 -26.75 14.10
CA GLY A 260 15.62 -26.12 14.48
C GLY A 260 15.34 -24.78 13.78
N PRO A 261 14.20 -24.14 14.08
CA PRO A 261 13.74 -22.96 13.36
C PRO A 261 14.67 -21.77 13.64
N GLY A 262 15.42 -21.37 12.62
CA GLY A 262 16.25 -20.18 12.62
C GLY A 262 15.38 -18.93 12.71
N ARG A 263 15.57 -18.18 13.80
CA ARG A 263 15.13 -16.79 13.96
C ARG A 263 15.79 -15.95 12.86
N PHE A 264 15.00 -15.27 12.05
CA PHE A 264 15.46 -14.13 11.26
C PHE A 264 15.31 -12.87 12.11
N PRO A 265 16.41 -12.19 12.51
CA PRO A 265 16.31 -10.87 13.12
C PRO A 265 16.08 -9.85 12.00
N ILE A 266 14.87 -9.28 11.94
CA ILE A 266 14.62 -8.03 11.18
C ILE A 266 15.12 -6.86 12.06
N ASP A 267 16.43 -6.77 12.22
CA ASP A 267 17.11 -5.66 12.88
C ASP A 267 17.48 -4.58 11.83
N TYR A 268 16.47 -3.85 11.37
CA TYR A 268 16.61 -2.50 10.82
C TYR A 268 15.46 -1.62 11.33
N VAL A 269 15.22 -1.65 12.64
CA VAL A 269 14.35 -0.69 13.35
C VAL A 269 15.01 -0.31 14.69
N THR A 270 16.18 0.32 14.64
CA THR A 270 16.74 1.03 15.79
C THR A 270 17.57 2.23 15.34
N GLY A 271 16.89 3.33 15.05
CA GLY A 271 17.45 4.66 15.30
C GLY A 271 17.38 4.88 16.81
N GLY A 272 18.49 4.63 17.48
CA GLY A 272 18.56 4.66 18.94
C GLY A 272 18.39 6.06 19.52
N ILE A 273 17.62 6.14 20.60
CA ILE A 273 18.07 6.78 21.83
C ILE A 273 17.78 5.77 22.94
N ARG A 274 18.85 5.11 23.43
CA ARG A 274 18.81 4.30 24.64
C ARG A 274 18.75 5.26 25.82
N CYS A 275 17.75 5.12 26.67
CA CYS A 275 17.90 5.46 28.09
C CYS A 275 17.75 4.17 28.89
N PHE A 276 18.76 3.99 29.72
CA PHE A 276 19.09 2.87 30.59
C PHE A 276 17.98 2.63 31.62
N ALA A 277 17.56 1.38 31.82
CA ALA A 277 16.88 0.98 33.06
C ALA A 277 17.91 0.96 34.21
N PRO A 278 17.47 1.08 35.48
CA PRO A 278 17.32 -0.18 36.21
C PRO A 278 16.13 -0.23 37.18
N SER A 279 15.56 -1.43 37.26
CA SER A 279 15.01 -2.13 38.44
C SER A 279 14.36 -1.34 39.59
N GLU A 280 13.12 -1.70 39.94
CA GLU A 280 12.78 -2.51 41.13
C GLU A 280 11.29 -2.42 41.53
N ASN A 281 10.81 -3.54 42.11
CA ASN A 281 9.72 -3.70 43.10
C ASN A 281 8.25 -3.84 42.67
N TYR A 282 7.81 -5.12 42.67
CA TYR A 282 6.78 -5.69 43.55
C TYR A 282 5.88 -4.71 44.34
N PHE A 283 4.56 -4.74 44.08
CA PHE A 283 3.49 -5.28 44.95
C PHE A 283 2.11 -4.71 44.55
N ALA A 284 1.11 -5.61 44.59
CA ALA A 284 -0.34 -5.39 44.69
C ALA A 284 -1.09 -4.73 43.51
#